data_AF-D5U6G0-F1
#
_entry.id   AF-D5U6G0-F1
#
_cell.length_a   1.000
_cell.length_b   1.000
_cell.length_c   1.000
_cell.angle_alpha   90.00
_cell.angle_beta   90.00
_cell.angle_gamma   90.00
#
_symmetry.space_group_name_H-M   'P 1'
#
loop_
_entity.id
_entity.type
_entity.pdbx_description
1 polymer ?
#
loop_
_entity_poly.entity_id
_entity_poly.type
_entity_poly.pdbx_seq_one_letter_code
_entity_poly.pdbx_strand_id
1 'polypeptide(L)'
;MMDAHIKELTRKIEMESKKLDRKIKDIEKIKSSITKDLKKNVKELKNKQLKKLQEEKKNITDKVKQMKTNLINVKKDDTAKEVSKRIEDSKKLKENQTVKKPIDKTAKKMMNLMALYNKNANEELIEVLLKVKEDDLKKDAGAYFKSVYGIFKHMIQCDMYFFGIFRKYSNKKHIVNEEVLTYLNNDFSFNIDIDKDLKALIDVREKLDDVIIAIVNSIDDFNIAGKVVVPNKEVKKPRYHLIMHELNHSTHHRGEISVLLDQMGYKNDYSNLMTMV
;
A
#
# COMPACT_ATOMS: atom_id res chain seq x y z
N MET A 1 72.04 5.90 -17.23
CA MET A 1 71.21 5.36 -16.12
C MET A 1 69.72 5.60 -16.32
N MET A 2 69.29 6.80 -16.75
CA MET A 2 67.88 7.15 -16.95
C MET A 2 67.16 6.31 -18.02
N ASP A 3 67.81 6.06 -19.17
CA ASP A 3 67.20 5.27 -20.27
C ASP A 3 66.92 3.81 -19.92
N ALA A 4 67.76 3.19 -19.07
CA ALA A 4 67.55 1.83 -18.60
C ALA A 4 66.32 1.74 -17.69
N HIS A 5 66.12 2.75 -16.84
CA HIS A 5 64.98 2.84 -15.93
C HIS A 5 63.68 3.08 -16.70
N ILE A 6 63.69 3.97 -17.70
CA ILE A 6 62.55 4.19 -18.60
C ILE A 6 62.17 2.89 -19.32
N LYS A 7 63.16 2.16 -19.85
CA LYS A 7 62.91 0.89 -20.55
C LYS A 7 62.32 -0.20 -19.65
N GLU A 8 62.73 -0.24 -18.38
CA GLU A 8 62.17 -1.17 -17.39
C GLU A 8 60.72 -0.80 -17.02
N LEU A 9 60.44 0.49 -16.81
CA LEU A 9 59.09 1.00 -16.55
C LEU A 9 58.14 0.71 -17.71
N THR A 10 58.56 0.96 -18.96
CA THR A 10 57.75 0.65 -20.15
C THR A 10 57.39 -0.83 -20.22
N ARG A 11 58.35 -1.73 -19.95
CA ARG A 11 58.09 -3.17 -19.90
C ARG A 11 57.10 -3.56 -18.79
N LYS A 12 57.20 -2.96 -17.61
CA LYS A 12 56.24 -3.20 -16.52
C LYS A 12 54.84 -2.73 -16.89
N ILE A 13 54.72 -1.55 -17.49
CA ILE A 13 53.44 -1.01 -17.97
C ILE A 13 52.83 -1.94 -19.04
N GLU A 14 53.62 -2.40 -20.02
CA GLU A 14 53.14 -3.34 -21.04
C GLU A 14 52.68 -4.68 -20.44
N MET A 15 53.40 -5.20 -19.45
CA MET A 15 53.00 -6.44 -18.76
C MET A 15 51.69 -6.28 -17.99
N GLU A 16 51.54 -5.18 -17.24
CA GLU A 16 50.31 -4.91 -16.50
C GLU A 16 49.12 -4.62 -17.43
N SER A 17 49.35 -3.91 -18.54
CA SER A 17 48.35 -3.70 -19.59
C SER A 17 47.84 -5.03 -20.18
N LYS A 18 48.76 -5.95 -20.51
CA LYS A 18 48.39 -7.31 -20.98
C LYS A 18 47.62 -8.12 -19.93
N LYS A 19 47.92 -7.95 -18.64
CA LYS A 19 47.15 -8.60 -17.56
C LYS A 19 45.75 -8.01 -17.46
N LEU A 20 45.62 -6.69 -17.59
CA LEU A 20 44.34 -5.99 -17.59
C LEU A 20 43.45 -6.45 -18.75
N ASP A 21 44.01 -6.55 -19.97
CA ASP A 21 43.28 -7.03 -21.15
C ASP A 21 42.74 -8.46 -20.97
N ARG A 22 43.52 -9.34 -20.32
CA ARG A 22 43.06 -10.70 -20.00
C ARG A 22 41.89 -10.69 -19.02
N LYS A 23 42.00 -9.89 -17.94
CA LYS A 23 40.91 -9.74 -16.96
C LYS A 23 39.64 -9.17 -17.57
N ILE A 24 39.75 -8.21 -18.48
CA ILE A 24 38.58 -7.66 -19.20
C ILE A 24 37.88 -8.77 -20.00
N LYS A 25 38.62 -9.59 -20.74
CA LYS A 25 38.05 -10.73 -21.47
C LYS A 25 37.36 -11.75 -20.57
N ASP A 26 37.93 -12.03 -19.40
CA ASP A 26 37.31 -12.94 -18.42
C ASP A 26 35.99 -12.38 -17.88
N ILE A 27 35.94 -11.07 -17.57
CA ILE A 27 34.72 -10.37 -17.15
C ILE A 27 33.65 -10.44 -18.25
N GLU A 28 34.01 -10.20 -19.51
CA GLU A 28 33.07 -10.29 -20.63
C GLU A 28 32.48 -11.69 -20.79
N LYS A 29 33.32 -12.73 -20.61
CA LYS A 29 32.88 -14.13 -20.66
C LYS A 29 31.88 -14.45 -19.54
N ILE A 30 32.17 -14.00 -18.31
CA ILE A 30 31.27 -14.18 -17.16
C ILE A 30 29.95 -13.43 -17.40
N LYS A 31 30.00 -12.17 -17.84
CA LYS A 31 28.82 -11.36 -18.15
C LYS A 31 27.93 -12.01 -19.20
N SER A 32 28.53 -12.57 -20.24
CA SER A 32 27.81 -13.32 -21.29
C SER A 32 27.09 -14.56 -20.72
N SER A 33 27.78 -15.34 -19.89
CA SER A 33 27.20 -16.51 -19.22
C SER A 33 26.01 -16.15 -18.33
N ILE A 34 26.18 -15.16 -17.44
CA ILE A 34 25.11 -14.69 -16.54
C ILE A 34 23.89 -14.21 -17.34
N THR A 35 24.12 -13.46 -18.42
CA THR A 35 23.04 -12.95 -19.28
C THR A 35 22.25 -14.09 -19.93
N LYS A 36 22.94 -15.16 -20.36
CA LYS A 36 22.32 -16.34 -20.97
C LYS A 36 21.45 -17.09 -19.95
N ASP A 37 21.96 -17.30 -18.74
CA ASP A 37 21.25 -18.02 -17.68
C ASP A 37 20.03 -17.24 -17.19
N LEU A 38 20.16 -15.92 -17.03
CA LEU A 38 19.03 -15.03 -16.71
C LEU A 38 17.92 -15.11 -17.76
N LYS A 39 18.27 -15.04 -19.06
CA LYS A 39 17.30 -15.17 -20.14
C LYS A 39 16.56 -16.51 -20.11
N LYS A 40 17.27 -17.60 -19.82
CA LYS A 40 16.69 -18.94 -19.68
C LYS A 40 15.72 -19.00 -18.50
N ASN A 41 16.15 -18.56 -17.32
CA ASN A 41 15.35 -18.60 -16.09
C ASN A 41 14.09 -17.74 -16.20
N VAL A 42 14.19 -16.54 -16.79
CA VAL A 42 13.02 -15.67 -17.05
C VAL A 42 12.03 -16.33 -18.00
N LYS A 43 12.51 -17.03 -19.05
CA LYS A 43 11.64 -17.76 -19.98
C LYS A 43 10.91 -18.91 -19.29
N GLU A 44 11.60 -19.66 -18.44
CA GLU A 44 11.01 -20.77 -17.68
C GLU A 44 9.96 -20.27 -16.67
N LEU A 45 10.26 -19.20 -15.93
CA LEU A 45 9.32 -18.55 -14.99
C LEU A 45 8.05 -18.07 -15.70
N LYS A 46 8.19 -17.36 -16.83
CA LYS A 46 7.04 -16.90 -17.63
C LYS A 46 6.18 -18.08 -18.10
N ASN A 47 6.80 -19.16 -18.57
CA ASN A 47 6.07 -20.35 -19.02
C ASN A 47 5.34 -21.05 -17.87
N LYS A 48 5.96 -21.15 -16.69
CA LYS A 48 5.34 -21.75 -15.50
C LYS A 48 4.14 -20.93 -15.02
N GLN A 49 4.28 -19.61 -14.99
CA GLN A 49 3.20 -18.70 -14.59
C GLN A 49 2.06 -18.71 -15.60
N LEU A 50 2.36 -18.74 -16.91
CA LEU A 50 1.35 -18.86 -17.96
C LEU A 50 0.54 -20.14 -17.84
N LYS A 51 1.20 -21.29 -17.61
CA LYS A 51 0.51 -22.58 -17.37
C LYS A 51 -0.42 -22.51 -16.16
N LYS A 52 0.03 -21.91 -15.05
CA LYS A 52 -0.80 -21.74 -13.84
C LYS A 52 -2.06 -20.90 -14.12
N LEU A 53 -1.90 -19.77 -14.82
CA LEU A 53 -3.02 -18.91 -15.20
C LEU A 53 -4.00 -19.59 -16.17
N GLN A 54 -3.50 -20.43 -17.08
CA GLN A 54 -4.34 -21.22 -17.98
C GLN A 54 -5.19 -22.24 -17.21
N GLU A 55 -4.61 -22.91 -16.21
CA GLU A 55 -5.33 -23.87 -15.37
C GLU A 55 -6.39 -23.18 -14.49
N GLU A 56 -6.05 -22.04 -13.88
CA GLU A 56 -7.00 -21.23 -13.12
C GLU A 56 -8.17 -20.75 -13.99
N LYS A 57 -7.89 -20.29 -15.21
CA LYS A 57 -8.93 -19.89 -16.18
C LYS A 57 -9.86 -21.06 -16.51
N LYS A 58 -9.31 -22.26 -16.73
CA LYS A 58 -10.10 -23.47 -16.99
C LYS A 58 -11.03 -23.78 -15.81
N ASN A 59 -10.48 -23.81 -14.60
CA ASN A 59 -11.25 -24.07 -13.37
C ASN A 59 -12.38 -23.06 -13.14
N ILE A 60 -12.13 -21.77 -13.37
CA ILE A 60 -13.16 -20.73 -13.25
C ILE A 60 -14.25 -20.95 -14.32
N THR A 61 -13.86 -21.27 -15.56
CA THR A 61 -14.79 -21.51 -16.66
C THR A 61 -15.73 -22.68 -16.35
N ASP A 62 -15.19 -23.77 -15.82
CA ASP A 62 -15.96 -24.96 -15.44
C ASP A 62 -16.93 -24.65 -14.29
N LYS A 63 -16.50 -23.89 -13.26
CA LYS A 63 -17.37 -23.42 -12.17
C LYS A 63 -18.51 -22.54 -12.68
N VAL A 64 -18.24 -21.61 -13.58
CA VAL A 64 -19.28 -20.74 -14.18
C VAL A 64 -20.27 -21.58 -15.00
N LYS A 65 -19.80 -22.59 -15.74
CA LYS A 65 -20.66 -23.51 -16.47
C LYS A 65 -21.59 -24.28 -15.52
N GLN A 66 -21.05 -24.80 -14.42
CA GLN A 66 -21.83 -25.48 -13.38
C GLN A 66 -22.87 -24.55 -12.73
N MET A 67 -22.48 -23.32 -12.39
CA MET A 67 -23.40 -22.32 -11.83
C MET A 67 -24.54 -21.98 -12.81
N LYS A 68 -24.25 -21.87 -14.11
CA LYS A 68 -25.29 -21.66 -15.13
C LYS A 68 -26.25 -22.86 -15.21
N THR A 69 -25.74 -24.08 -15.16
CA THR A 69 -26.57 -25.29 -15.12
C THR A 69 -27.47 -25.31 -13.88
N ASN A 70 -26.92 -25.00 -12.70
CA ASN A 70 -27.68 -24.91 -11.46
C ASN A 70 -28.77 -23.82 -11.54
N LEU A 71 -28.46 -22.66 -12.12
CA LEU A 71 -29.42 -21.58 -12.30
C LEU A 71 -30.56 -21.98 -13.25
N ILE A 72 -30.27 -22.72 -14.32
CA ILE A 72 -31.29 -23.25 -15.23
C ILE A 72 -32.19 -24.26 -14.50
N ASN A 73 -31.62 -25.12 -13.65
CA ASN A 73 -32.39 -26.09 -12.87
C ASN A 73 -33.28 -25.41 -11.83
N VAL A 74 -32.79 -24.39 -11.12
CA VAL A 74 -33.60 -23.58 -10.18
C VAL A 74 -34.76 -22.89 -10.91
N LYS A 75 -34.51 -22.33 -12.10
CA LYS A 75 -35.58 -21.72 -12.91
C LYS A 75 -36.63 -22.74 -13.40
N LYS A 76 -36.23 -24.00 -13.65
CA LYS A 76 -37.14 -25.09 -14.00
C LYS A 76 -37.96 -25.57 -12.79
N ASP A 77 -37.38 -25.57 -11.59
CA ASP A 77 -38.09 -25.89 -10.34
C ASP A 77 -39.10 -24.81 -9.95
N ASP A 78 -38.81 -23.53 -10.22
CA ASP A 78 -39.77 -22.42 -10.05
C ASP A 78 -40.92 -22.50 -11.07
N THR A 79 -40.70 -23.06 -12.27
CA THR A 79 -41.79 -23.28 -13.26
C THR A 79 -42.72 -24.43 -12.90
N ALA A 80 -42.36 -25.26 -11.91
CA ALA A 80 -43.21 -26.34 -11.38
C ALA A 80 -44.01 -25.94 -10.12
N LYS A 81 -43.84 -24.71 -9.60
CA LYS A 81 -44.55 -24.22 -8.40
C LYS A 81 -45.35 -22.92 -8.59
N GLU A 82 -45.36 -22.31 -9.79
CA GLU A 82 -46.08 -21.06 -10.07
C GLU A 82 -47.34 -21.24 -10.95
N VAL A 83 -48.25 -22.19 -10.62
CA VAL A 83 -49.61 -22.26 -11.23
C VAL A 83 -50.74 -22.01 -10.22
N SER A 84 -50.47 -21.58 -8.99
CA SER A 84 -51.57 -21.29 -8.03
C SER A 84 -51.36 -20.10 -7.09
N LYS A 85 -50.77 -18.99 -7.57
CA LYS A 85 -50.94 -17.69 -6.87
C LYS A 85 -50.57 -16.45 -7.70
N ARG A 86 -51.30 -16.19 -8.79
CA ARG A 86 -51.30 -14.86 -9.44
C ARG A 86 -52.68 -14.52 -10.02
N ILE A 87 -53.63 -14.19 -9.16
CA ILE A 87 -54.74 -13.26 -9.46
C ILE A 87 -55.01 -12.52 -8.13
N GLU A 88 -55.09 -11.18 -8.18
CA GLU A 88 -55.23 -10.23 -7.04
C GLU A 88 -53.96 -10.12 -6.17
N ASP A 89 -53.09 -9.13 -6.28
CA ASP A 89 -53.36 -7.69 -6.20
C ASP A 89 -52.32 -6.88 -6.98
N SER A 90 -52.79 -6.20 -8.03
CA SER A 90 -52.10 -5.06 -8.61
C SER A 90 -53.08 -3.91 -8.61
N LYS A 91 -52.90 -2.98 -7.64
CA LYS A 91 -53.20 -1.53 -7.71
C LYS A 91 -53.41 -0.97 -6.31
N LYS A 92 -52.38 -0.32 -5.74
CA LYS A 92 -52.43 1.06 -5.24
C LYS A 92 -51.11 1.45 -4.57
N LEU A 93 -50.79 2.75 -4.68
CA LEU A 93 -49.71 3.50 -4.04
C LEU A 93 -48.33 3.43 -4.71
N LYS A 94 -48.24 4.17 -5.83
CA LYS A 94 -47.06 5.00 -6.08
C LYS A 94 -47.12 6.18 -5.11
N GLU A 95 -46.25 6.20 -4.12
CA GLU A 95 -45.82 7.43 -3.46
C GLU A 95 -44.41 7.23 -2.89
N ASN A 96 -43.56 8.24 -3.08
CA ASN A 96 -42.16 8.25 -2.73
C ASN A 96 -41.95 7.95 -1.24
N GLN A 97 -41.53 6.74 -0.93
CA GLN A 97 -40.66 6.48 0.22
C GLN A 97 -39.41 5.81 -0.32
N THR A 98 -38.36 6.59 -0.49
CA THR A 98 -37.00 6.05 -0.45
C THR A 98 -36.84 5.44 0.93
N VAL A 99 -37.16 4.16 1.06
CA VAL A 99 -36.76 3.35 2.21
C VAL A 99 -35.24 3.46 2.25
N LYS A 100 -34.71 4.36 3.09
CA LYS A 100 -33.28 4.43 3.37
C LYS A 100 -32.92 3.04 3.87
N LYS A 101 -32.19 2.29 3.05
CA LYS A 101 -31.64 1.00 3.45
C LYS A 101 -30.92 1.24 4.79
N PRO A 102 -31.13 0.39 5.81
CA PRO A 102 -30.49 0.59 7.11
C PRO A 102 -28.99 0.79 6.92
N ILE A 103 -28.43 1.82 7.56
CA ILE A 103 -26.99 2.06 7.51
C ILE A 103 -26.30 0.83 8.10
N ASP A 104 -25.47 0.18 7.29
CA ASP A 104 -24.66 -0.93 7.76
C ASP A 104 -23.60 -0.41 8.74
N LYS A 105 -23.81 -0.73 10.01
CA LYS A 105 -22.92 -0.34 11.10
C LYS A 105 -21.61 -1.13 11.11
N THR A 106 -21.53 -2.24 10.37
CA THR A 106 -20.33 -3.11 10.33
C THR A 106 -19.15 -2.38 9.74
N ALA A 107 -19.34 -1.75 8.58
CA ALA A 107 -18.31 -0.94 7.95
C ALA A 107 -17.82 0.18 8.88
N LYS A 108 -18.74 0.90 9.53
CA LYS A 108 -18.38 1.95 10.49
C LYS A 108 -17.56 1.42 11.66
N LYS A 109 -17.98 0.32 12.29
CA LYS A 109 -17.23 -0.33 13.37
C LYS A 109 -15.82 -0.72 12.94
N MET A 110 -15.69 -1.35 11.77
CA MET A 110 -14.39 -1.78 11.23
C MET A 110 -13.47 -0.59 10.92
N MET A 111 -13.99 0.50 10.32
CA MET A 111 -13.18 1.68 10.04
C MET A 111 -12.74 2.38 11.31
N ASN A 112 -13.63 2.53 12.30
CA ASN A 112 -13.28 3.10 13.59
C ASN A 112 -12.21 2.28 14.31
N LEU A 113 -12.34 0.94 14.33
CA LEU A 113 -11.34 0.04 14.89
C LEU A 113 -10.00 0.20 14.18
N MET A 114 -9.97 0.16 12.84
CA MET A 114 -8.73 0.27 12.08
C MET A 114 -8.07 1.64 12.21
N ALA A 115 -8.85 2.72 12.36
CA ALA A 115 -8.31 4.04 12.61
C ALA A 115 -7.67 4.12 14.00
N LEU A 116 -8.36 3.61 15.03
CA LEU A 116 -7.82 3.54 16.40
C LEU A 116 -6.55 2.68 16.45
N TYR A 117 -6.55 1.55 15.74
CA TYR A 117 -5.38 0.69 15.59
C TYR A 117 -4.20 1.42 14.99
N ASN A 118 -4.42 2.18 13.92
CA ASN A 118 -3.35 2.96 13.32
C ASN A 118 -2.75 3.96 14.31
N LYS A 119 -3.58 4.72 15.02
CA LYS A 119 -3.12 5.68 16.05
C LYS A 119 -2.26 4.99 17.11
N ASN A 120 -2.77 3.93 17.75
CA ASN A 120 -2.03 3.23 18.80
C ASN A 120 -0.71 2.62 18.27
N ALA A 121 -0.76 1.96 17.11
CA ALA A 121 0.43 1.39 16.48
C ALA A 121 1.48 2.45 16.10
N ASN A 122 1.04 3.66 15.74
CA ASN A 122 1.96 4.76 15.49
C ASN A 122 2.56 5.31 16.77
N GLU A 123 1.78 5.45 17.85
CA GLU A 123 2.28 5.86 19.17
C GLU A 123 3.37 4.90 19.65
N GLU A 124 3.14 3.59 19.58
CA GLU A 124 4.14 2.56 19.92
C GLU A 124 5.35 2.58 18.99
N LEU A 125 5.15 2.76 17.67
CA LEU A 125 6.25 2.95 16.73
C LEU A 125 7.09 4.18 17.09
N ILE A 126 6.46 5.31 17.40
CA ILE A 126 7.12 6.56 17.76
C ILE A 126 8.01 6.35 18.99
N GLU A 127 7.53 5.63 20.01
CA GLU A 127 8.34 5.28 21.19
C GLU A 127 9.60 4.47 20.84
N VAL A 128 9.53 3.62 19.80
CA VAL A 128 10.70 2.91 19.29
C VAL A 128 11.61 3.86 18.53
N LEU A 129 11.08 4.66 17.60
CA LEU A 129 11.86 5.57 16.76
C LEU A 129 12.66 6.60 17.59
N LEU A 130 12.10 7.08 18.70
CA LEU A 130 12.79 7.99 19.62
C LEU A 130 14.03 7.38 20.29
N LYS A 131 14.18 6.05 20.27
CA LYS A 131 15.33 5.31 20.83
C LYS A 131 16.36 4.94 19.76
N VAL A 132 16.03 5.10 18.48
CA VAL A 132 16.91 4.79 17.35
C VAL A 132 17.87 5.96 17.12
N LYS A 133 19.13 5.67 16.84
CA LYS A 133 20.10 6.72 16.48
C LYS A 133 19.68 7.41 15.19
N GLU A 134 19.88 8.73 15.13
CA GLU A 134 19.49 9.51 13.96
C GLU A 134 20.16 9.03 12.65
N ASP A 135 21.43 8.65 12.72
CA ASP A 135 22.17 8.10 11.58
C ASP A 135 21.53 6.80 11.06
N ASP A 136 21.05 5.93 11.95
CA ASP A 136 20.39 4.68 11.58
C ASP A 136 19.00 4.95 10.97
N LEU A 137 18.25 5.92 11.50
CA LEU A 137 16.95 6.32 10.94
C LEU A 137 17.07 6.77 9.49
N LYS A 138 18.13 7.54 9.17
CA LYS A 138 18.34 8.15 7.85
C LYS A 138 19.16 7.27 6.90
N LYS A 139 19.77 6.19 7.38
CA LYS A 139 20.59 5.26 6.59
C LYS A 139 19.78 4.57 5.49
N ASP A 140 20.31 4.58 4.26
CA ASP A 140 19.79 3.77 3.15
C ASP A 140 19.92 2.28 3.50
N ALA A 141 18.79 1.61 3.66
CA ALA A 141 18.65 0.21 3.99
C ALA A 141 18.09 -0.61 2.80
N GLY A 142 18.07 -0.04 1.59
CA GLY A 142 17.62 -0.72 0.38
C GLY A 142 16.10 -0.86 0.24
N ALA A 143 15.32 -0.21 1.11
CA ALA A 143 13.87 -0.12 0.98
C ALA A 143 13.46 0.84 -0.15
N TYR A 144 12.20 0.77 -0.60
CA TYR A 144 11.70 1.64 -1.69
C TYR A 144 11.86 3.13 -1.34
N PHE A 145 11.51 3.52 -0.11
CA PHE A 145 11.73 4.87 0.43
C PHE A 145 13.07 5.01 1.15
N LYS A 146 14.05 4.18 0.78
CA LYS A 146 15.45 4.21 1.23
C LYS A 146 15.68 3.82 2.69
N SER A 147 15.05 4.51 3.64
CA SER A 147 15.36 4.45 5.07
C SER A 147 14.10 4.39 5.94
N VAL A 148 14.26 4.11 7.24
CA VAL A 148 13.16 4.16 8.21
C VAL A 148 12.53 5.56 8.22
N TYR A 149 13.37 6.60 8.21
CA TYR A 149 12.92 8.00 8.14
C TYR A 149 12.13 8.29 6.86
N GLY A 150 12.61 7.80 5.72
CA GLY A 150 11.93 7.97 4.43
C GLY A 150 10.56 7.27 4.38
N ILE A 151 10.45 6.06 4.95
CA ILE A 151 9.17 5.33 5.02
C ILE A 151 8.19 6.05 5.96
N PHE A 152 8.64 6.48 7.15
CA PHE A 152 7.78 7.20 8.10
C PHE A 152 7.27 8.52 7.53
N LYS A 153 8.16 9.26 6.84
CA LYS A 153 7.78 10.46 6.07
C LYS A 153 6.72 10.14 5.01
N HIS A 154 6.92 9.10 4.21
CA HIS A 154 5.97 8.70 3.16
C HIS A 154 4.59 8.36 3.72
N MET A 155 4.53 7.64 4.85
CA MET A 155 3.26 7.37 5.53
C MET A 155 2.50 8.66 5.86
N ILE A 156 3.18 9.67 6.43
CA ILE A 156 2.57 10.97 6.75
C ILE A 156 2.06 11.66 5.48
N GLN A 157 2.82 11.65 4.39
CA GLN A 157 2.40 12.25 3.12
C GLN A 157 1.14 11.56 2.55
N CYS A 158 1.09 10.23 2.55
CA CYS A 158 -0.09 9.50 2.10
C CYS A 158 -1.31 9.77 2.98
N ASP A 159 -1.16 9.68 4.30
CA ASP A 159 -2.25 9.95 5.23
C ASP A 159 -2.79 11.37 5.05
N MET A 160 -1.94 12.40 4.97
CA MET A 160 -2.36 13.78 4.69
C MET A 160 -3.17 13.89 3.39
N TYR A 161 -2.66 13.30 2.31
CA TYR A 161 -3.30 13.37 1.00
C TYR A 161 -4.68 12.72 1.00
N PHE A 162 -4.75 11.46 1.43
CA PHE A 162 -5.98 10.68 1.39
C PHE A 162 -7.01 11.21 2.38
N PHE A 163 -6.61 11.58 3.60
CA PHE A 163 -7.54 12.15 4.57
C PHE A 163 -7.93 13.60 4.26
N GLY A 164 -7.10 14.36 3.54
CA GLY A 164 -7.52 15.62 2.91
C GLY A 164 -8.69 15.41 1.95
N ILE A 165 -8.67 14.33 1.16
CA ILE A 165 -9.79 13.95 0.28
C ILE A 165 -10.99 13.45 1.10
N PHE A 166 -10.76 12.61 2.11
CA PHE A 166 -11.83 12.01 2.92
C PHE A 166 -12.50 13.01 3.86
N ARG A 167 -11.86 14.15 4.16
CA ARG A 167 -12.44 15.23 4.97
C ARG A 167 -13.81 15.68 4.47
N LYS A 168 -14.05 15.68 3.16
CA LYS A 168 -15.36 16.03 2.55
C LYS A 168 -16.48 15.03 2.85
N TYR A 169 -16.17 13.86 3.40
CA TYR A 169 -17.14 12.85 3.81
C TYR A 169 -17.50 12.92 5.29
N SER A 170 -16.71 13.64 6.09
CA SER A 170 -16.99 13.90 7.49
C SER A 170 -18.19 14.83 7.64
N ASN A 171 -19.08 14.53 8.59
CA ASN A 171 -20.19 15.41 8.97
C ASN A 171 -19.79 16.47 10.01
N LYS A 172 -18.53 16.46 10.49
CA LYS A 172 -18.04 17.39 11.51
C LYS A 172 -17.63 18.71 10.87
N LYS A 173 -18.14 19.83 11.39
CA LYS A 173 -17.85 21.17 10.85
C LYS A 173 -16.41 21.59 11.08
N HIS A 174 -15.91 21.42 12.31
CA HIS A 174 -14.55 21.78 12.69
C HIS A 174 -13.85 20.57 13.33
N ILE A 175 -12.63 20.28 12.87
CA ILE A 175 -11.73 19.31 13.46
C ILE A 175 -10.48 20.06 13.94
N VAL A 176 -10.08 19.81 15.19
CA VAL A 176 -8.87 20.41 15.78
C VAL A 176 -7.64 19.96 14.98
N ASN A 177 -6.71 20.88 14.71
CA ASN A 177 -5.50 20.66 13.93
C ASN A 177 -5.72 20.23 12.47
N GLU A 178 -6.89 20.47 11.86
CA GLU A 178 -7.17 20.02 10.49
C GLU A 178 -6.30 20.69 9.41
N GLU A 179 -5.61 21.78 9.74
CA GLU A 179 -4.64 22.45 8.86
C GLU A 179 -3.49 21.54 8.44
N VAL A 180 -3.16 20.49 9.19
CA VAL A 180 -2.11 19.52 8.82
C VAL A 180 -2.39 18.83 7.48
N LEU A 181 -3.65 18.73 7.08
CA LEU A 181 -4.06 18.16 5.78
C LEU A 181 -3.65 19.05 4.60
N THR A 182 -3.26 20.30 4.85
CA THR A 182 -2.86 21.27 3.82
C THR A 182 -1.34 21.38 3.65
N TYR A 183 -0.56 20.57 4.38
CA TYR A 183 0.90 20.66 4.39
C TYR A 183 1.59 20.05 3.16
N LEU A 184 0.82 19.61 2.15
CA LEU A 184 1.34 19.04 0.91
C LEU A 184 1.11 19.96 -0.30
N ASN A 185 2.14 20.06 -1.12
CA ASN A 185 2.06 20.59 -2.48
C ASN A 185 1.45 19.58 -3.45
N ASN A 186 1.09 20.05 -4.64
CA ASN A 186 0.55 19.19 -5.71
C ASN A 186 1.54 18.13 -6.21
N ASP A 187 2.84 18.34 -6.02
CA ASP A 187 3.92 17.41 -6.36
C ASP A 187 4.25 16.41 -5.24
N PHE A 188 3.44 16.40 -4.18
CA PHE A 188 3.59 15.54 -3.00
C PHE A 188 4.73 15.93 -2.05
N SER A 189 5.45 17.04 -2.31
CA SER A 189 6.40 17.61 -1.34
C SER A 189 5.68 18.35 -0.21
N PHE A 190 6.34 18.52 0.94
CA PHE A 190 5.82 19.38 2.00
C PHE A 190 5.96 20.86 1.64
N ASN A 191 4.97 21.67 2.00
CA ASN A 191 5.03 23.13 1.82
C ASN A 191 5.50 23.88 3.08
N ILE A 192 5.84 23.13 4.14
CA ILE A 192 6.42 23.61 5.38
C ILE A 192 7.52 22.64 5.85
N ASP A 193 8.48 23.13 6.63
CA ASP A 193 9.64 22.37 7.09
C ASP A 193 9.31 21.43 8.27
N ILE A 194 8.55 20.38 7.98
CA ILE A 194 8.17 19.36 8.97
C ILE A 194 9.04 18.11 8.96
N ASP A 195 9.92 17.97 7.96
CA ASP A 195 10.83 16.84 7.81
C ASP A 195 12.30 17.17 8.07
N LYS A 196 12.56 18.31 8.73
CA LYS A 196 13.91 18.74 9.15
C LYS A 196 14.54 17.79 10.17
N ASP A 197 13.72 17.24 11.07
CA ASP A 197 14.11 16.32 12.13
C ASP A 197 12.95 15.40 12.51
N LEU A 198 13.26 14.31 13.22
CA LEU A 198 12.26 13.31 13.62
C LEU A 198 11.17 13.92 14.53
N LYS A 199 11.52 14.89 15.39
CA LYS A 199 10.58 15.47 16.35
C LYS A 199 9.51 16.29 15.63
N ALA A 200 9.87 17.05 14.60
CA ALA A 200 8.94 17.77 13.76
C ALA A 200 7.97 16.83 13.02
N LEU A 201 8.46 15.70 12.50
CA LEU A 201 7.59 14.69 11.88
C LEU A 201 6.64 14.05 12.89
N ILE A 202 7.12 13.75 14.11
CA ILE A 202 6.29 13.17 15.18
C ILE A 202 5.16 14.12 15.58
N ASP A 203 5.47 15.40 15.83
CA ASP A 203 4.44 16.40 16.20
C ASP A 203 3.32 16.48 15.16
N VAL A 204 3.68 16.40 13.88
CA VAL A 204 2.68 16.36 12.79
C VAL A 204 1.94 15.03 12.75
N ARG A 205 2.63 13.90 12.94
CA ARG A 205 2.00 12.57 12.97
C ARG A 205 0.92 12.48 14.05
N GLU A 206 1.23 12.92 15.27
CA GLU A 206 0.31 12.86 16.41
C GLU A 206 -0.97 13.66 16.13
N LYS A 207 -0.82 14.89 15.61
CA LYS A 207 -1.95 15.75 15.19
C LYS A 207 -2.75 15.10 14.06
N LEU A 208 -2.07 14.53 13.07
CA LEU A 208 -2.70 13.88 11.94
C LEU A 208 -3.50 12.65 12.36
N ASP A 209 -3.00 11.85 13.30
CA ASP A 209 -3.72 10.70 13.86
C ASP A 209 -5.05 11.12 14.53
N ASP A 210 -5.06 12.21 15.29
CA ASP A 210 -6.28 12.75 15.88
C ASP A 210 -7.28 13.24 14.83
N VAL A 211 -6.78 13.90 13.77
CA VAL A 211 -7.59 14.33 12.63
C VAL A 211 -8.20 13.13 11.91
N ILE A 212 -7.42 12.07 11.67
CA ILE A 212 -7.88 10.82 11.05
C ILE A 212 -9.02 10.20 11.86
N ILE A 213 -8.83 10.05 13.18
CA ILE A 213 -9.86 9.51 14.08
C ILE A 213 -11.13 10.37 14.02
N ALA A 214 -11.00 11.69 14.06
CA ALA A 214 -12.13 12.60 13.99
C ALA A 214 -12.89 12.50 12.65
N ILE A 215 -12.18 12.39 11.52
CA ILE A 215 -12.79 12.19 10.20
C ILE A 215 -13.54 10.87 10.15
N VAL A 216 -12.88 9.76 10.53
CA VAL A 216 -13.47 8.42 10.43
C VAL A 216 -14.71 8.29 11.33
N ASN A 217 -14.64 8.74 12.58
CA ASN A 217 -15.77 8.67 13.52
C ASN A 217 -17.00 9.48 13.05
N SER A 218 -16.78 10.56 12.30
CA SER A 218 -17.80 11.47 11.81
C SER A 218 -18.39 11.10 10.45
N ILE A 219 -18.00 9.98 9.84
CA ILE A 219 -18.67 9.46 8.64
C ILE A 219 -19.86 8.60 9.08
N ASP A 220 -21.05 8.92 8.60
CA ASP A 220 -22.28 8.19 8.95
C ASP A 220 -22.41 6.88 8.18
N ASP A 221 -22.24 6.94 6.86
CA ASP A 221 -22.38 5.79 5.96
C ASP A 221 -21.14 5.64 5.07
N PHE A 222 -20.44 4.53 5.27
CA PHE A 222 -19.26 4.15 4.52
C PHE A 222 -19.55 3.36 3.23
N ASN A 223 -20.79 2.92 3.01
CA ASN A 223 -21.18 2.20 1.79
C ASN A 223 -21.52 3.13 0.64
N ILE A 224 -21.67 4.43 0.90
CA ILE A 224 -21.81 5.45 -0.13
C ILE A 224 -20.53 5.54 -0.96
N ALA A 225 -20.67 5.82 -2.26
CA ALA A 225 -19.53 6.03 -3.15
C ALA A 225 -18.65 7.20 -2.69
N GLY A 226 -17.35 6.93 -2.61
CA GLY A 226 -16.28 7.91 -2.55
C GLY A 226 -15.53 7.99 -3.88
N LYS A 227 -14.66 8.99 -3.97
CA LYS A 227 -13.83 9.31 -5.12
C LYS A 227 -12.50 9.84 -4.62
N VAL A 228 -11.43 9.14 -5.02
CA VAL A 228 -10.04 9.57 -4.88
C VAL A 228 -9.46 9.74 -6.28
N VAL A 229 -8.64 10.76 -6.45
CA VAL A 229 -7.80 10.94 -7.62
C VAL A 229 -6.39 10.54 -7.20
N VAL A 230 -5.70 9.78 -8.02
CA VAL A 230 -4.25 9.53 -7.91
C VAL A 230 -3.63 9.82 -9.27
N PRO A 231 -2.31 9.97 -9.40
CA PRO A 231 -1.70 10.28 -10.70
C PRO A 231 -2.23 9.39 -11.82
N ASN A 232 -2.83 10.02 -12.83
CA ASN A 232 -3.41 9.39 -14.03
C ASN A 232 -4.60 8.46 -13.81
N LYS A 233 -5.25 8.47 -12.64
CA LYS A 233 -6.41 7.59 -12.38
C LYS A 233 -7.40 8.17 -11.38
N GLU A 234 -8.67 8.12 -11.75
CA GLU A 234 -9.78 8.34 -10.84
C GLU A 234 -10.34 7.01 -10.35
N VAL A 235 -10.47 6.85 -9.03
CA VAL A 235 -11.01 5.64 -8.40
C VAL A 235 -12.31 5.97 -7.70
N LYS A 236 -13.41 5.35 -8.14
CA LYS A 236 -14.72 5.40 -7.50
C LYS A 236 -15.06 4.06 -6.88
N LYS A 237 -15.17 4.03 -5.55
CA LYS A 237 -15.51 2.85 -4.74
C LYS A 237 -16.29 3.29 -3.50
N PRO A 238 -16.99 2.40 -2.80
CA PRO A 238 -17.53 2.71 -1.48
C PRO A 238 -16.46 3.31 -0.56
N ARG A 239 -16.83 4.27 0.29
CA ARG A 239 -15.88 4.95 1.19
C ARG A 239 -15.12 3.98 2.09
N TYR A 240 -15.75 2.90 2.59
CA TYR A 240 -15.04 1.89 3.38
C TYR A 240 -13.85 1.30 2.63
N HIS A 241 -13.97 1.07 1.31
CA HIS A 241 -12.91 0.48 0.50
C HIS A 241 -11.71 1.43 0.42
N LEU A 242 -11.98 2.71 0.17
CA LEU A 242 -10.95 3.72 -0.01
C LEU A 242 -10.24 4.04 1.31
N ILE A 243 -10.99 4.15 2.40
CA ILE A 243 -10.43 4.43 3.73
C ILE A 243 -9.67 3.20 4.26
N MET A 244 -10.20 1.99 4.06
CA MET A 244 -9.48 0.76 4.42
C MET A 244 -8.17 0.62 3.65
N HIS A 245 -8.14 1.03 2.37
CA HIS A 245 -6.90 1.02 1.60
C HIS A 245 -5.82 1.86 2.29
N GLU A 246 -6.13 3.09 2.70
CA GLU A 246 -5.15 3.96 3.35
C GLU A 246 -4.73 3.43 4.74
N LEU A 247 -5.71 3.00 5.56
CA LEU A 247 -5.40 2.43 6.88
C LEU A 247 -4.56 1.13 6.78
N ASN A 248 -4.74 0.35 5.72
CA ASN A 248 -3.92 -0.82 5.42
C ASN A 248 -2.56 -0.44 4.82
N HIS A 249 -2.47 0.63 4.04
CA HIS A 249 -1.21 1.17 3.51
C HIS A 249 -0.26 1.57 4.64
N SER A 250 -0.78 2.26 5.66
CA SER A 250 -0.01 2.55 6.89
C SER A 250 0.44 1.27 7.61
N THR A 251 -0.39 0.22 7.66
CA THR A 251 0.01 -1.09 8.23
C THR A 251 1.13 -1.76 7.43
N HIS A 252 1.06 -1.70 6.10
CA HIS A 252 2.09 -2.23 5.20
C HIS A 252 3.45 -1.56 5.45
N HIS A 253 3.50 -0.23 5.50
CA HIS A 253 4.75 0.51 5.71
C HIS A 253 5.30 0.38 7.14
N ARG A 254 4.44 0.27 8.16
CA ARG A 254 4.87 -0.11 9.51
C ARG A 254 5.54 -1.48 9.55
N GLY A 255 5.04 -2.44 8.75
CA GLY A 255 5.70 -3.74 8.58
C GLY A 255 7.07 -3.65 7.91
N GLU A 256 7.24 -2.76 6.93
CA GLU A 256 8.55 -2.48 6.33
C GLU A 256 9.53 -1.89 7.35
N ILE A 257 9.09 -0.90 8.13
CA ILE A 257 9.90 -0.30 9.21
C ILE A 257 10.34 -1.36 10.23
N SER A 258 9.44 -2.27 10.60
CA SER A 258 9.70 -3.32 11.61
C SER A 258 10.88 -4.19 11.20
N VAL A 259 10.90 -4.64 9.95
CA VAL A 259 12.01 -5.45 9.40
C VAL A 259 13.31 -4.66 9.36
N LEU A 260 13.28 -3.37 9.01
CA LEU A 260 14.49 -2.54 9.02
C LEU A 260 15.05 -2.35 10.44
N LEU A 261 14.17 -2.13 11.42
CA LEU A 261 14.57 -2.02 12.83
C LEU A 261 15.21 -3.33 13.33
N ASP A 262 14.64 -4.48 12.98
CA ASP A 262 15.22 -5.79 13.30
C ASP A 262 16.62 -5.97 12.70
N GLN A 263 16.81 -5.60 11.43
CA GLN A 263 18.11 -5.66 10.75
C GLN A 263 19.16 -4.74 11.40
N MET A 264 18.71 -3.63 12.00
CA MET A 264 19.56 -2.69 12.72
C MET A 264 19.75 -3.08 14.20
N GLY A 265 19.06 -4.11 14.69
CA GLY A 265 19.16 -4.60 16.07
C GLY A 265 18.27 -3.86 17.08
N TYR A 266 17.30 -3.07 16.63
CA TYR A 266 16.32 -2.39 17.49
C TYR A 266 15.07 -3.25 17.68
N LYS A 267 14.82 -3.67 18.92
CA LYS A 267 13.60 -4.42 19.26
C LYS A 267 12.36 -3.55 19.05
N ASN A 268 11.33 -4.13 18.43
CA ASN A 268 10.07 -3.47 18.16
C ASN A 268 8.92 -4.48 18.25
N ASP A 269 7.76 -4.02 18.74
CA ASP A 269 6.48 -4.73 18.69
C ASP A 269 5.37 -3.70 18.83
N TYR A 270 4.81 -3.26 17.70
CA TYR A 270 3.81 -2.18 17.64
C TYR A 270 2.59 -2.51 16.76
N SER A 271 2.36 -3.79 16.47
CA SER A 271 1.39 -4.24 15.44
C SER A 271 0.20 -5.03 15.99
N ASN A 272 0.02 -5.05 17.31
CA ASN A 272 -0.95 -5.92 17.95
C ASN A 272 -2.36 -5.32 17.93
N LEU A 273 -3.22 -5.86 17.06
CA LEU A 273 -4.64 -5.52 17.00
C LEU A 273 -5.49 -6.26 18.06
N MET A 274 -5.02 -7.41 18.57
CA MET A 274 -5.82 -8.29 19.42
C MET A 274 -6.02 -7.75 20.84
N THR A 275 -5.03 -7.03 21.36
CA THR A 275 -5.01 -6.55 22.75
C THR A 275 -5.37 -5.08 22.88
N MET A 276 -5.83 -4.45 21.81
CA MET A 276 -6.36 -3.09 21.86
C MET A 276 -7.60 -3.02 22.75
N VAL A 277 -7.60 -2.08 23.70
CA VAL A 277 -8.69 -1.81 24.65
C VAL A 277 -9.66 -0.79 24.06
#